data_AF-A0A855XLD0-F1
#
_entry.id   AF-A0A855XLD0-F1
#
_cell.length_a   1.000
_cell.length_b   1.000
_cell.length_c   1.000
_cell.angle_alpha   90.00
_cell.angle_beta   90.00
_cell.angle_gamma   90.00
#
_symmetry.space_group_name_H-M   'P 1'
#
loop_
_entity.id
_entity.type
_entity.pdbx_description
1 polymer ?
#
loop_
_entity_poly.entity_id
_entity_poly.type
_entity_poly.pdbx_seq_one_letter_code
_entity_poly.pdbx_strand_id
1 'polypeptide(L)'
;THVRLASLNGRRYELELRKQRYKCKSCHTTFGAITNLTKENQTLSSNLKNQIMLLARKGLSGQLIAEMCHCSPSSVRRTILERMEPHYRVAKLPKHLCFDEFRSTKSVMSFICCDAETHQIVTKLQDRLSPTIIDYFESRYSKAERECVQSVVIDLNAQYQSFIYRLFPNASIIIDRFHLVQLAGRALDNCRISILKQLDKQSREYKIMKSHWKLFHKKAEDLHPEEVVFLRGVKQYMTRQNAVDLITSKFSKFAEVYQTYQDITKALNERNSELLES
;
A
#
# COMPACT_ATOMS: atom_id res chain seq x y z
N THR A 1 23.59 24.09 -30.92
CA THR A 1 22.60 23.64 -29.92
C THR A 1 23.34 23.23 -28.67
N HIS A 2 22.95 23.76 -27.51
CA HIS A 2 23.53 23.31 -26.25
C HIS A 2 22.78 22.07 -25.74
N VAL A 3 23.51 21.00 -25.45
CA VAL A 3 22.98 19.72 -24.99
C VAL A 3 23.54 19.43 -23.59
N ARG A 4 22.66 19.27 -22.60
CA ARG A 4 23.01 18.91 -21.23
C ARG A 4 23.30 17.41 -21.12
N LEU A 5 24.46 17.09 -20.57
CA LEU A 5 24.93 15.72 -20.41
C LEU A 5 24.70 15.21 -18.97
N ALA A 6 24.74 13.89 -18.80
CA ALA A 6 24.71 13.24 -17.49
C ALA A 6 25.93 13.66 -16.65
N SER A 7 25.72 13.87 -15.34
CA SER A 7 26.83 14.21 -14.44
C SER A 7 27.56 12.95 -13.98
N LEU A 8 28.90 12.96 -14.08
CA LEU A 8 29.76 11.86 -13.63
C LEU A 8 30.37 12.10 -12.22
N ASN A 9 30.52 13.37 -11.83
CA ASN A 9 31.18 13.79 -10.58
C ASN A 9 30.41 14.89 -9.83
N GLY A 10 29.11 15.02 -10.11
CA GLY A 10 28.27 16.07 -9.52
C GLY A 10 28.37 17.43 -10.19
N ARG A 11 29.23 17.63 -11.20
CA ARG A 11 29.30 18.88 -11.97
C ARG A 11 28.34 18.89 -13.16
N ARG A 12 27.91 20.08 -13.57
CA ARG A 12 27.12 20.30 -14.78
C ARG A 12 28.01 20.18 -16.02
N TYR A 13 27.60 19.32 -16.96
CA TYR A 13 28.24 19.18 -18.27
C TYR A 13 27.31 19.63 -19.38
N GLU A 14 27.86 20.39 -20.33
CA GLU A 14 27.14 20.93 -21.47
C GLU A 14 27.98 20.78 -22.74
N LEU A 15 27.38 20.20 -23.77
CA LEU A 15 27.97 20.02 -25.09
C LEU A 15 27.43 21.09 -26.01
N GLU A 16 28.30 21.94 -26.55
CA GLU A 16 27.96 22.80 -27.68
C GLU A 16 27.99 21.97 -28.97
N LEU A 17 26.83 21.48 -29.39
CA LEU A 17 26.68 20.70 -30.60
C LEU A 17 26.36 21.60 -31.80
N ARG A 18 27.29 21.73 -32.73
CA ARG A 18 27.06 22.38 -34.02
C ARG A 18 26.45 21.37 -35.00
N LYS A 19 25.25 21.67 -35.50
CA LYS A 19 24.50 20.79 -36.42
C LYS A 19 24.39 21.46 -37.79
N GLN A 20 24.79 20.74 -38.83
CA GLN A 20 24.59 21.18 -40.21
C GLN A 20 23.09 21.26 -40.51
N ARG A 21 22.66 22.34 -41.17
CA ARG A 21 21.33 22.46 -41.76
C ARG A 21 21.42 22.27 -43.27
N TYR A 22 20.48 21.52 -43.82
CA TYR A 22 20.34 21.25 -45.24
C TYR A 22 19.07 21.93 -45.76
N LYS A 23 19.09 22.35 -47.02
CA LYS A 23 17.93 22.86 -47.75
C LYS A 23 17.77 22.02 -49.02
N CYS A 24 16.63 21.38 -49.19
CA CYS A 24 16.32 20.68 -50.42
C CYS A 24 16.16 21.69 -51.55
N LYS A 25 16.86 21.49 -52.67
CA LYS A 25 16.76 22.40 -53.83
C LYS A 25 15.46 22.22 -54.62
N SER A 26 14.84 21.04 -54.56
CA SER A 26 13.60 20.71 -55.30
C SER A 26 12.34 21.18 -54.57
N CYS A 27 12.17 20.85 -53.28
CA CYS A 27 10.97 21.21 -52.51
C CYS A 27 11.17 22.39 -51.54
N HIS A 28 12.37 22.97 -51.48
CA HIS A 28 12.75 24.07 -50.59
C HIS A 28 12.62 23.83 -49.08
N THR A 29 12.24 22.61 -48.65
CA THR A 29 12.21 22.22 -47.23
C THR A 29 13.60 22.24 -46.60
N THR A 30 13.71 22.66 -45.34
CA THR A 30 14.95 22.60 -44.57
C THR A 30 14.89 21.53 -43.51
N PHE A 31 16.00 20.83 -43.28
CA PHE A 31 16.13 19.82 -42.23
C PHE A 31 17.54 19.87 -41.62
N GLY A 32 17.66 19.47 -40.36
CA GLY A 32 18.94 19.42 -39.66
C GLY A 32 19.58 18.04 -39.69
N ALA A 33 20.90 17.97 -39.52
CA ALA A 33 21.58 16.72 -39.20
C ALA A 33 21.01 16.10 -37.91
N ILE A 34 20.71 14.81 -37.95
CA ILE A 34 20.17 14.04 -36.83
C ILE A 34 21.31 13.54 -35.95
N THR A 35 21.09 13.48 -34.65
CA THR A 35 22.02 12.89 -33.68
C THR A 35 21.28 11.94 -32.75
N ASN A 36 21.95 10.90 -32.29
CA ASN A 36 21.45 9.99 -31.25
C ASN A 36 21.54 10.57 -29.83
N LEU A 37 22.25 11.70 -29.65
CA LEU A 37 22.46 12.31 -28.34
C LEU A 37 21.20 12.94 -27.75
N THR A 38 20.36 13.58 -28.59
CA THR A 38 19.13 14.27 -28.17
C THR A 38 18.12 14.25 -29.32
N LYS A 39 16.82 14.25 -28.99
CA LYS A 39 15.77 14.44 -30.00
C LYS A 39 15.76 15.88 -30.53
N GLU A 40 15.09 16.09 -31.64
CA GLU A 40 14.90 17.43 -32.20
C GLU A 40 14.23 18.38 -31.19
N ASN A 41 14.65 19.65 -31.17
CA ASN A 41 14.16 20.69 -30.24
C ASN A 41 14.27 20.35 -28.74
N GLN A 42 15.14 19.40 -28.35
CA GLN A 42 15.40 19.06 -26.96
C GLN A 42 16.85 19.34 -26.57
N THR A 43 17.02 19.81 -25.33
CA THR A 43 18.33 20.18 -24.76
C THR A 43 18.88 19.14 -23.79
N LEU A 44 18.10 18.17 -23.32
CA LEU A 44 18.60 17.11 -22.44
C LEU A 44 19.00 15.88 -23.25
N SER A 45 20.21 15.39 -23.03
CA SER A 45 20.68 14.16 -23.66
C SER A 45 19.85 12.94 -23.22
N SER A 46 19.82 11.92 -24.09
CA SER A 46 19.18 10.63 -23.81
C SER A 46 19.71 9.98 -22.52
N ASN A 47 21.02 10.10 -22.27
CA ASN A 47 21.68 9.59 -21.07
C ASN A 47 21.27 10.33 -19.81
N LEU A 48 21.22 11.66 -19.84
CA LEU A 48 20.75 12.45 -18.70
C LEU A 48 19.30 12.11 -18.36
N LYS A 49 18.44 11.96 -19.38
CA LYS A 49 17.07 11.50 -19.15
C LYS A 49 17.03 10.08 -18.55
N ASN A 50 17.94 9.17 -18.91
CA ASN A 50 18.03 7.83 -18.32
C ASN A 50 18.41 7.91 -16.84
N GLN A 51 19.35 8.79 -16.50
CA GLN A 51 19.72 9.10 -15.12
C GLN A 51 18.52 9.64 -14.33
N ILE A 52 17.74 10.57 -14.90
CA ILE A 52 16.49 11.06 -14.29
C ILE A 52 15.54 9.89 -13.98
N MET A 53 15.32 8.98 -14.94
CA MET A 53 14.45 7.81 -14.73
C MET A 53 14.98 6.84 -13.66
N LEU A 54 16.29 6.62 -13.61
CA LEU A 54 16.91 5.77 -12.60
C LEU A 54 16.73 6.35 -11.19
N LEU A 55 16.96 7.65 -11.04
CA LEU A 55 16.77 8.35 -9.77
C LEU A 55 15.28 8.38 -9.35
N ALA A 56 14.37 8.57 -10.31
CA ALA A 56 12.93 8.49 -10.06
C ALA A 56 12.49 7.10 -9.59
N ARG A 57 13.01 6.02 -10.20
CA ARG A 57 12.75 4.64 -9.76
C ARG A 57 13.26 4.35 -8.35
N LYS A 58 14.29 5.05 -7.88
CA LYS A 58 14.78 4.98 -6.49
C LYS A 58 13.91 5.76 -5.50
N GLY A 59 12.82 6.40 -5.95
CA GLY A 59 11.90 7.14 -5.09
C GLY A 59 12.40 8.53 -4.67
N LEU A 60 13.40 9.08 -5.35
CA LEU A 60 13.89 10.44 -5.05
C LEU A 60 12.87 11.51 -5.46
N SER A 61 12.81 12.60 -4.70
CA SER A 61 11.90 13.71 -4.98
C SER A 61 12.28 14.42 -6.29
N GLY A 62 11.29 14.94 -7.03
CA GLY A 62 11.55 15.65 -8.27
C GLY A 62 12.46 16.88 -8.11
N GLN A 63 12.46 17.51 -6.93
CA GLN A 63 13.36 18.61 -6.59
C GLN A 63 14.80 18.12 -6.43
N LEU A 64 15.01 17.05 -5.67
CA LEU A 64 16.34 16.48 -5.47
C LEU A 64 16.92 15.92 -6.79
N ILE A 65 16.10 15.25 -7.60
CA ILE A 65 16.51 14.81 -8.94
C ILE A 65 16.91 15.99 -9.81
N ALA A 66 16.16 17.09 -9.75
CA ALA A 66 16.44 18.29 -10.52
C ALA A 66 17.80 18.92 -10.13
N GLU A 67 18.10 18.97 -8.84
CA GLU A 67 19.38 19.42 -8.29
C GLU A 67 20.53 18.51 -8.74
N MET A 68 20.41 17.19 -8.53
CA MET A 68 21.43 16.21 -8.92
C MET A 68 21.71 16.19 -10.43
N CYS A 69 20.66 16.35 -11.24
CA CYS A 69 20.74 16.34 -12.70
C CYS A 69 20.97 17.74 -13.30
N HIS A 70 21.15 18.78 -12.46
CA HIS A 70 21.34 20.17 -12.88
C HIS A 70 20.28 20.63 -13.89
N CYS A 71 19.01 20.31 -13.67
CA CYS A 71 17.89 20.68 -14.54
C CYS A 71 16.71 21.23 -13.74
N SER A 72 15.67 21.76 -14.40
CA SER A 72 14.48 22.22 -13.67
C SER A 72 13.58 21.06 -13.24
N PRO A 73 12.85 21.17 -12.12
CA PRO A 73 11.83 20.18 -11.72
C PRO A 73 10.79 19.91 -12.82
N SER A 74 10.42 20.93 -13.60
CA SER A 74 9.52 20.78 -14.76
C SER A 74 10.12 19.89 -15.85
N SER A 75 11.44 19.93 -16.03
CA SER A 75 12.15 19.07 -16.99
C SER A 75 12.22 17.61 -16.52
N VAL A 76 12.37 17.39 -15.21
CA VAL A 76 12.26 16.06 -14.59
C VAL A 76 10.85 15.51 -14.84
N ARG A 77 9.80 16.27 -14.48
CA ARG A 77 8.40 15.85 -14.66
C ARG A 77 8.10 15.49 -16.12
N ARG A 78 8.48 16.34 -17.08
CA ARG A 78 8.28 16.10 -18.51
C ARG A 78 9.03 14.87 -19.01
N THR A 79 10.26 14.65 -18.53
CA THR A 79 11.05 13.46 -18.89
C THR A 79 10.38 12.18 -18.38
N ILE A 80 9.86 12.20 -17.15
CA ILE A 80 9.11 11.08 -16.59
C ILE A 80 7.85 10.82 -17.42
N LEU A 81 7.03 11.84 -17.68
CA LEU A 81 5.81 11.69 -18.47
C LEU A 81 6.07 11.23 -19.92
N GLU A 82 7.14 11.71 -20.57
CA GLU A 82 7.53 11.29 -21.93
C GLU A 82 7.92 9.80 -21.98
N ARG A 83 8.43 9.25 -20.88
CA ARG A 83 9.01 7.90 -20.84
C ARG A 83 8.19 6.88 -20.06
N MET A 84 7.14 7.33 -19.39
CA MET A 84 6.15 6.43 -18.82
C MET A 84 5.17 6.06 -19.92
N GLU A 85 5.14 4.77 -20.26
CA GLU A 85 4.01 4.24 -21.01
C GLU A 85 2.82 4.11 -20.06
N PRO A 86 1.63 4.62 -20.43
CA PRO A 86 0.44 4.40 -19.64
C PRO A 86 0.16 2.90 -19.60
N HIS A 87 0.28 2.30 -18.41
CA HIS A 87 -0.06 0.89 -18.23
C HIS A 87 -1.59 0.75 -18.37
N TYR A 88 -2.04 0.30 -19.54
CA TYR A 88 -3.46 0.18 -19.85
C TYR A 88 -4.09 -0.98 -19.09
N ARG A 89 -3.59 -2.20 -19.30
CA ARG A 89 -4.05 -3.40 -18.59
C ARG A 89 -2.94 -4.45 -18.55
N VAL A 90 -3.02 -5.38 -17.62
CA VAL A 90 -2.21 -6.60 -17.68
C VAL A 90 -2.71 -7.49 -18.82
N ALA A 91 -1.81 -8.30 -19.40
CA ALA A 91 -2.14 -9.10 -20.59
C ALA A 91 -3.32 -10.06 -20.36
N LYS A 92 -3.40 -10.65 -19.16
CA LYS A 92 -4.47 -11.54 -18.70
C LYS A 92 -4.77 -11.28 -17.23
N LEU A 93 -6.03 -11.36 -16.83
CA LEU A 93 -6.41 -11.28 -15.42
C LEU A 93 -5.87 -12.49 -14.63
N PRO A 94 -5.28 -12.27 -13.45
CA PRO A 94 -4.98 -13.33 -12.50
C PRO A 94 -6.22 -14.10 -12.07
N LYS A 95 -6.04 -15.36 -11.67
CA LYS A 95 -7.13 -16.19 -11.11
C LYS A 95 -7.58 -15.71 -9.73
N HIS A 96 -6.65 -15.17 -8.95
CA HIS A 96 -6.87 -14.74 -7.59
C HIS A 96 -6.51 -13.26 -7.48
N LEU A 97 -7.50 -12.42 -7.19
CA LEU A 97 -7.34 -10.97 -7.09
C LEU A 97 -7.45 -10.54 -5.63
N CYS A 98 -6.73 -9.47 -5.26
CA CYS A 98 -6.93 -8.74 -4.02
C CYS A 98 -7.35 -7.31 -4.34
N PHE A 99 -8.40 -6.84 -3.67
CA PHE A 99 -8.91 -5.47 -3.76
C PHE A 99 -8.67 -4.78 -2.43
N ASP A 100 -8.03 -3.61 -2.48
CA ASP A 100 -7.74 -2.81 -1.31
C ASP A 100 -7.73 -1.31 -1.68
N GLU A 101 -7.57 -0.46 -0.68
CA GLU A 101 -7.53 0.98 -0.80
C GLU A 101 -6.27 1.55 -0.15
N PHE A 102 -5.67 2.56 -0.81
CA PHE A 102 -4.53 3.27 -0.24
C PHE A 102 -4.74 4.78 -0.33
N ARG A 103 -4.09 5.51 0.57
CA ARG A 103 -4.09 6.96 0.53
C ARG A 103 -3.06 7.46 -0.47
N SER A 104 -3.54 8.03 -1.57
CA SER A 104 -2.72 8.64 -2.61
C SER A 104 -2.34 10.09 -2.28
N THR A 105 -1.58 10.73 -3.17
CA THR A 105 -1.18 12.14 -3.04
C THR A 105 -2.42 13.02 -2.87
N LYS A 106 -2.34 14.04 -1.99
CA LYS A 106 -3.46 14.91 -1.59
C LYS A 106 -4.52 14.21 -0.71
N SER A 107 -4.17 13.13 -0.04
CA SER A 107 -5.01 12.44 0.95
C SER A 107 -6.28 11.79 0.39
N VAL A 108 -6.36 11.59 -0.93
CA VAL A 108 -7.48 10.91 -1.60
C VAL A 108 -7.34 9.40 -1.41
N MET A 109 -8.45 8.71 -1.14
CA MET A 109 -8.49 7.25 -1.11
C MET A 109 -8.59 6.71 -2.53
N SER A 110 -7.66 5.84 -2.91
CA SER A 110 -7.49 5.30 -4.24
C SER A 110 -7.57 3.78 -4.21
N PHE A 111 -8.19 3.18 -5.22
CA PHE A 111 -8.29 1.73 -5.35
C PHE A 111 -6.98 1.12 -5.87
N ILE A 112 -6.62 -0.04 -5.33
CA ILE A 112 -5.56 -0.90 -5.83
C ILE A 112 -6.05 -2.33 -5.99
N CYS A 113 -5.67 -2.93 -7.10
CA CYS A 113 -5.86 -4.35 -7.36
C CYS A 113 -4.51 -5.00 -7.65
N CYS A 114 -4.26 -6.14 -7.01
CA CYS A 114 -3.11 -6.98 -7.27
C CYS A 114 -3.49 -8.45 -7.42
N ASP A 115 -2.58 -9.22 -7.98
CA ASP A 115 -2.59 -10.66 -7.95
C ASP A 115 -2.34 -11.15 -6.52
N ALA A 116 -3.22 -12.01 -6.00
CA ALA A 116 -3.11 -12.55 -4.66
C ALA A 116 -1.90 -13.48 -4.47
N GLU A 117 -1.41 -14.12 -5.55
CA GLU A 117 -0.30 -15.06 -5.50
C GLU A 117 1.04 -14.38 -5.74
N THR A 118 1.14 -13.57 -6.81
CA THR A 118 2.41 -12.96 -7.21
C THR A 118 2.64 -11.58 -6.62
N HIS A 119 1.62 -10.99 -5.98
CA HIS A 119 1.60 -9.61 -5.49
C HIS A 119 1.87 -8.54 -6.56
N GLN A 120 1.81 -8.92 -7.84
CA GLN A 120 1.94 -7.98 -8.93
C GLN A 120 0.71 -7.09 -9.03
N ILE A 121 0.94 -5.78 -9.23
CA ILE A 121 -0.14 -4.81 -9.39
C ILE A 121 -0.84 -5.05 -10.72
N VAL A 122 -2.15 -5.31 -10.67
CA VAL A 122 -3.03 -5.38 -11.83
C VAL A 122 -3.45 -3.98 -12.25
N THR A 123 -3.87 -3.16 -11.28
CA THR A 123 -4.26 -1.76 -11.54
C THR A 123 -4.23 -0.88 -10.30
N LYS A 124 -4.16 0.43 -10.52
CA LYS A 124 -4.38 1.48 -9.52
C LYS A 124 -5.31 2.51 -10.13
N LEU A 125 -6.38 2.87 -9.43
CA LEU A 125 -7.34 3.89 -9.87
C LEU A 125 -7.27 5.09 -8.92
N GLN A 126 -7.61 6.28 -9.43
CA GLN A 126 -7.46 7.52 -8.65
C GLN A 126 -8.46 7.61 -7.49
N ASP A 127 -9.63 7.00 -7.65
CA ASP A 127 -10.67 6.89 -6.64
C ASP A 127 -11.02 5.41 -6.38
N ARG A 128 -11.97 5.20 -5.47
CA ARG A 128 -12.49 3.90 -5.04
C ARG A 128 -13.96 3.70 -5.39
N LEU A 129 -14.51 4.52 -6.28
CA LEU A 129 -15.95 4.52 -6.58
C LEU A 129 -16.32 3.28 -7.40
N SER A 130 -17.41 2.62 -7.03
CA SER A 130 -17.89 1.43 -7.75
C SER A 130 -18.04 1.64 -9.26
N PRO A 131 -18.61 2.76 -9.77
CA PRO A 131 -18.69 3.02 -11.21
C PRO A 131 -17.32 3.03 -11.89
N THR A 132 -16.31 3.67 -11.29
CA THR A 132 -14.95 3.76 -11.84
C THR A 132 -14.29 2.38 -11.92
N ILE A 133 -14.45 1.57 -10.87
CA ILE A 133 -13.88 0.22 -10.82
C ILE A 133 -14.58 -0.68 -11.83
N ILE A 134 -15.91 -0.60 -11.91
CA ILE A 134 -16.70 -1.40 -12.84
C ILE A 134 -16.33 -1.07 -14.28
N ASP A 135 -16.32 0.21 -14.64
CA ASP A 135 -15.94 0.69 -15.97
C ASP A 135 -14.53 0.23 -16.35
N TYR A 136 -13.56 0.29 -15.42
CA TYR A 136 -12.21 -0.19 -15.68
C TYR A 136 -12.18 -1.67 -16.10
N PHE A 137 -12.90 -2.55 -15.40
CA PHE A 137 -12.87 -3.98 -15.70
C PHE A 137 -13.73 -4.34 -16.92
N GLU A 138 -14.91 -3.73 -17.08
CA GLU A 138 -15.82 -4.00 -18.22
C GLU A 138 -15.29 -3.45 -19.54
N SER A 139 -14.65 -2.28 -19.55
CA SER A 139 -14.10 -1.67 -20.77
C SER A 139 -12.80 -2.30 -21.24
N ARG A 140 -12.04 -2.94 -20.33
CA ARG A 140 -10.68 -3.44 -20.64
C ARG A 140 -10.57 -4.95 -20.71
N TYR A 141 -11.51 -5.72 -20.14
CA TYR A 141 -11.45 -7.18 -20.14
C TYR A 141 -12.74 -7.80 -20.66
N SER A 142 -12.58 -8.77 -21.56
CA SER A 142 -13.71 -9.52 -22.09
C SER A 142 -14.43 -10.29 -20.98
N LYS A 143 -15.71 -10.62 -21.19
CA LYS A 143 -16.48 -11.42 -20.24
C LYS A 143 -15.82 -12.78 -19.98
N ALA A 144 -15.29 -13.43 -21.02
CA ALA A 144 -14.59 -14.71 -20.91
C ALA A 144 -13.33 -14.64 -20.02
N GLU A 145 -12.54 -13.56 -20.14
CA GLU A 145 -11.39 -13.34 -19.25
C GLU A 145 -11.82 -13.14 -17.80
N ARG A 146 -12.91 -12.39 -17.58
CA ARG A 146 -13.42 -12.12 -16.24
C ARG A 146 -14.03 -13.36 -15.57
N GLU A 147 -14.66 -14.24 -16.34
CA GLU A 147 -15.17 -15.53 -15.87
C GLU A 147 -14.07 -16.51 -15.45
N CYS A 148 -12.82 -16.28 -15.87
CA CYS A 148 -11.66 -17.08 -15.46
C CYS A 148 -11.13 -16.71 -14.07
N VAL A 149 -11.59 -15.59 -13.47
CA VAL A 149 -11.23 -15.22 -12.10
C VAL A 149 -11.98 -16.14 -11.12
N GLN A 150 -11.23 -16.76 -10.22
CA GLN A 150 -11.72 -17.79 -9.29
C GLN A 150 -11.96 -17.24 -7.89
N SER A 151 -11.20 -16.23 -7.46
CA SER A 151 -11.44 -15.60 -6.15
C SER A 151 -11.07 -14.13 -6.13
N VAL A 152 -11.79 -13.37 -5.32
CA VAL A 152 -11.45 -11.99 -5.00
C VAL A 152 -11.39 -11.82 -3.49
N VAL A 153 -10.21 -11.48 -2.98
CA VAL A 153 -10.01 -11.07 -1.60
C VAL A 153 -10.39 -9.60 -1.47
N ILE A 154 -11.27 -9.28 -0.52
CA ILE A 154 -11.76 -7.94 -0.27
C ILE A 154 -11.69 -7.61 1.23
N ASP A 155 -11.61 -6.33 1.56
CA ASP A 155 -11.97 -5.84 2.90
C ASP A 155 -13.49 -6.01 3.14
N LEU A 156 -13.92 -5.96 4.40
CA LEU A 156 -15.32 -5.99 4.85
C LEU A 156 -16.14 -4.75 4.43
N ASN A 157 -15.63 -3.93 3.53
CA ASN A 157 -16.38 -2.86 2.91
C ASN A 157 -17.50 -3.44 2.03
N ALA A 158 -18.75 -3.28 2.48
CA ALA A 158 -19.95 -3.77 1.79
C ALA A 158 -20.08 -3.27 0.33
N GLN A 159 -19.43 -2.17 -0.02
CA GLN A 159 -19.48 -1.61 -1.37
C GLN A 159 -18.91 -2.58 -2.41
N TYR A 160 -17.82 -3.28 -2.09
CA TYR A 160 -17.18 -4.21 -3.05
C TYR A 160 -18.06 -5.42 -3.34
N GLN A 161 -18.62 -6.02 -2.29
CA GLN A 161 -19.47 -7.21 -2.39
C GLN A 161 -20.61 -7.04 -3.40
N SER A 162 -21.18 -5.82 -3.48
CA SER A 162 -22.31 -5.51 -4.36
C SER A 162 -22.03 -5.73 -5.85
N PHE A 163 -20.78 -5.63 -6.29
CA PHE A 163 -20.43 -5.67 -7.72
C PHE A 163 -19.40 -6.74 -8.10
N ILE A 164 -18.83 -7.49 -7.15
CA ILE A 164 -17.88 -8.57 -7.48
C ILE A 164 -18.52 -9.58 -8.44
N TYR A 165 -19.74 -10.07 -8.16
CA TYR A 165 -20.39 -11.05 -9.06
C TYR A 165 -20.80 -10.47 -10.42
N ARG A 166 -20.96 -9.15 -10.54
CA ARG A 166 -21.13 -8.48 -11.84
C ARG A 166 -19.82 -8.52 -12.64
N LEU A 167 -18.70 -8.25 -11.97
CA LEU A 167 -17.38 -8.24 -12.62
C LEU A 167 -16.86 -9.64 -12.89
N PHE A 168 -16.92 -10.53 -11.91
CA PHE A 168 -16.34 -11.88 -11.91
C PHE A 168 -17.40 -12.90 -11.44
N PRO A 169 -18.28 -13.36 -12.35
CA PRO A 169 -19.44 -14.18 -11.99
C PRO A 169 -19.09 -15.50 -11.28
N ASN A 170 -17.94 -16.09 -11.59
CA ASN A 170 -17.51 -17.39 -11.05
C ASN A 170 -16.59 -17.24 -9.83
N ALA A 171 -16.30 -16.02 -9.38
CA ALA A 171 -15.32 -15.79 -8.33
C ALA A 171 -15.94 -15.96 -6.94
N SER A 172 -15.24 -16.66 -6.06
CA SER A 172 -15.56 -16.70 -4.64
C SER A 172 -15.04 -15.43 -3.95
N ILE A 173 -15.90 -14.80 -3.14
CA ILE A 173 -15.49 -13.66 -2.29
C ILE A 173 -14.79 -14.21 -1.04
N ILE A 174 -13.57 -13.74 -0.81
CA ILE A 174 -12.79 -14.08 0.39
C ILE A 174 -12.63 -12.80 1.21
N ILE A 175 -12.91 -12.86 2.50
CA ILE A 175 -12.66 -11.74 3.41
C ILE A 175 -11.19 -11.72 3.82
N ASP A 176 -10.57 -10.55 3.75
CA ASP A 176 -9.21 -10.37 4.22
C ASP A 176 -9.11 -10.58 5.75
N ARG A 177 -8.30 -11.58 6.12
CA ARG A 177 -8.02 -11.98 7.50
C ARG A 177 -7.33 -10.87 8.29
N PHE A 178 -6.52 -10.03 7.64
CA PHE A 178 -5.85 -8.92 8.31
C PHE A 178 -6.88 -7.92 8.86
N HIS A 179 -7.87 -7.56 8.05
CA HIS A 179 -8.93 -6.64 8.45
C HIS A 179 -9.83 -7.23 9.55
N LEU A 180 -10.09 -8.54 9.53
CA LEU A 180 -10.79 -9.24 10.62
C LEU A 180 -10.04 -9.12 11.96
N VAL A 181 -8.74 -9.46 11.99
CA VAL A 181 -7.91 -9.32 13.20
C VAL A 181 -7.86 -7.86 13.67
N GLN A 182 -7.76 -6.91 12.73
CA GLN A 182 -7.75 -5.49 13.03
C GLN A 182 -9.09 -5.00 13.63
N LEU A 183 -10.23 -5.51 13.14
CA LEU A 183 -11.55 -5.19 13.68
C LEU A 183 -11.73 -5.77 15.09
N ALA A 184 -11.37 -7.03 15.29
CA ALA A 184 -11.42 -7.68 16.59
C ALA A 184 -10.52 -6.96 17.61
N GLY A 185 -9.29 -6.62 17.22
CA GLY A 185 -8.38 -5.84 18.04
C GLY A 185 -8.92 -4.45 18.41
N ARG A 186 -9.56 -3.75 17.46
CA ARG A 186 -10.22 -2.46 17.73
C ARG A 186 -11.39 -2.60 18.70
N ALA A 187 -12.18 -3.68 18.59
CA ALA A 187 -13.28 -3.95 19.52
C ALA A 187 -12.76 -4.16 20.95
N LEU A 188 -11.69 -4.95 21.11
CA LEU A 188 -11.00 -5.14 22.38
C LEU A 188 -10.49 -3.81 22.95
N ASP A 189 -9.81 -3.00 22.14
CA ASP A 189 -9.30 -1.69 22.54
C ASP A 189 -10.42 -0.72 22.93
N ASN A 190 -11.54 -0.71 22.21
CA ASN A 190 -12.69 0.12 22.54
C ASN A 190 -13.29 -0.27 23.89
N CYS A 191 -13.44 -1.57 24.15
CA CYS A 191 -13.88 -2.09 25.46
C CYS A 191 -12.91 -1.67 26.57
N ARG A 192 -11.60 -1.87 26.35
CA ARG A 192 -10.53 -1.47 27.26
C ARG A 192 -10.59 0.02 27.60
N ILE A 193 -10.70 0.88 26.59
CA ILE A 193 -10.76 2.34 26.76
C ILE A 193 -12.03 2.76 27.51
N SER A 194 -13.17 2.11 27.25
CA SER A 194 -14.42 2.39 27.97
C SER A 194 -14.26 2.13 29.47
N ILE A 195 -13.64 1.01 29.85
CA ILE A 195 -13.38 0.67 31.25
C ILE A 195 -12.33 1.62 31.84
N LEU A 196 -11.24 1.87 31.12
CA LEU A 196 -10.15 2.74 31.56
C LEU A 196 -10.63 4.15 31.96
N LYS A 197 -11.64 4.69 31.28
CA LYS A 197 -12.23 6.01 31.58
C LYS A 197 -12.98 6.07 32.92
N GLN A 198 -13.41 4.92 33.44
CA GLN A 198 -14.18 4.82 34.69
C GLN A 198 -13.30 4.53 35.90
N LEU A 199 -12.03 4.15 35.68
CA LEU A 199 -11.11 3.76 36.75
C LEU A 199 -10.38 4.96 37.33
N ASP A 200 -10.11 4.89 38.63
CA ASP A 200 -9.20 5.82 39.28
C ASP A 200 -7.78 5.68 38.71
N LYS A 201 -7.12 6.82 38.45
CA LYS A 201 -5.80 6.88 37.82
C LYS A 201 -4.71 6.26 38.69
N GLN A 202 -4.91 6.16 40.00
CA GLN A 202 -3.94 5.54 40.91
C GLN A 202 -4.12 4.03 41.06
N SER A 203 -5.29 3.51 40.69
CA SER A 203 -5.60 2.08 40.72
C SER A 203 -4.60 1.25 39.90
N ARG A 204 -4.36 0.02 40.37
CA ARG A 204 -3.47 -0.93 39.69
C ARG A 204 -4.03 -1.30 38.31
N GLU A 205 -5.34 -1.44 38.23
CA GLU A 205 -6.11 -1.78 37.03
C GLU A 205 -5.93 -0.72 35.94
N TYR A 206 -6.05 0.55 36.31
CA TYR A 206 -5.82 1.65 35.38
C TYR A 206 -4.40 1.61 34.80
N LYS A 207 -3.39 1.37 35.64
CA LYS A 207 -1.99 1.28 35.23
C LYS A 207 -1.76 0.10 34.27
N ILE A 208 -2.36 -1.07 34.54
CA ILE A 208 -2.28 -2.22 33.64
C ILE A 208 -2.98 -1.91 32.30
N MET A 209 -4.25 -1.46 32.35
CA MET A 209 -5.04 -1.16 31.16
C MET A 209 -4.48 -0.03 30.29
N LYS A 210 -3.71 0.90 30.87
CA LYS A 210 -3.07 2.02 30.15
C LYS A 210 -1.65 1.70 29.68
N SER A 211 -0.77 1.29 30.59
CA SER A 211 0.66 1.17 30.32
C SER A 211 1.04 -0.18 29.73
N HIS A 212 0.23 -1.21 29.98
CA HIS A 212 0.48 -2.59 29.55
C HIS A 212 -0.61 -3.13 28.62
N TRP A 213 -1.33 -2.26 27.92
CA TRP A 213 -2.43 -2.65 27.02
C TRP A 213 -2.02 -3.67 25.95
N LYS A 214 -0.76 -3.65 25.51
CA LYS A 214 -0.21 -4.60 24.53
C LYS A 214 -0.26 -6.05 25.01
N LEU A 215 -0.32 -6.29 26.32
CA LEU A 215 -0.46 -7.65 26.86
C LEU A 215 -1.76 -8.31 26.40
N PHE A 216 -2.84 -7.54 26.25
CA PHE A 216 -4.13 -8.07 25.79
C PHE A 216 -4.13 -8.46 24.30
N HIS A 217 -3.14 -8.01 23.53
CA HIS A 217 -2.97 -8.39 22.11
C HIS A 217 -1.96 -9.51 21.89
N LYS A 218 -1.26 -9.94 22.94
CA LYS A 218 -0.41 -11.13 22.84
C LYS A 218 -1.28 -12.37 22.77
N LYS A 219 -0.78 -13.40 22.07
CA LYS A 219 -1.37 -14.74 22.16
C LYS A 219 -1.30 -15.20 23.62
N ALA A 220 -2.33 -15.88 24.09
CA ALA A 220 -2.35 -16.40 25.45
C ALA A 220 -1.11 -17.27 25.76
N GLU A 221 -0.67 -18.07 24.78
CA GLU A 221 0.54 -18.91 24.86
C GLU A 221 1.84 -18.11 25.07
N ASP A 222 1.90 -16.88 24.56
CA ASP A 222 3.08 -15.99 24.62
C ASP A 222 3.14 -15.14 25.91
N LEU A 223 2.20 -15.35 26.85
CA LEU A 223 2.18 -14.62 28.11
C LEU A 223 3.18 -15.17 29.13
N HIS A 224 3.73 -16.38 28.90
CA HIS A 224 4.73 -17.05 29.74
C HIS A 224 4.40 -16.96 31.24
N PRO A 225 3.49 -17.81 31.75
CA PRO A 225 2.97 -17.70 33.12
C PRO A 225 4.03 -17.87 34.20
N GLU A 226 5.22 -18.38 33.87
CA GLU A 226 6.33 -18.60 34.81
C GLU A 226 7.30 -17.41 34.90
N GLU A 227 7.30 -16.50 33.93
CA GLU A 227 8.25 -15.39 33.88
C GLU A 227 7.76 -14.19 34.70
N VAL A 228 8.33 -14.01 35.89
CA VAL A 228 8.05 -12.84 36.74
C VAL A 228 8.80 -11.62 36.21
N VAL A 229 8.06 -10.57 35.88
CA VAL A 229 8.63 -9.32 35.36
C VAL A 229 8.20 -8.12 36.20
N PHE A 230 9.06 -7.11 36.25
CA PHE A 230 8.69 -5.84 36.88
C PHE A 230 7.85 -4.99 35.93
N LEU A 231 6.56 -4.83 36.24
CA LEU A 231 5.64 -4.02 35.44
C LEU A 231 5.77 -2.53 35.78
N ARG A 232 6.56 -1.81 34.95
CA ARG A 232 6.76 -0.37 35.07
C ARG A 232 5.45 0.40 34.89
N GLY A 233 5.09 1.22 35.88
CA GLY A 233 3.82 1.93 35.95
C GLY A 233 2.93 1.36 37.05
N VAL A 234 2.82 0.02 37.13
CA VAL A 234 2.19 -0.69 38.25
C VAL A 234 3.11 -0.71 39.48
N LYS A 235 4.43 -0.71 39.26
CA LYS A 235 5.49 -0.77 40.29
C LYS A 235 5.47 -2.06 41.13
N GLN A 236 5.17 -3.19 40.50
CA GLN A 236 5.10 -4.49 41.15
C GLN A 236 5.72 -5.57 40.27
N TYR A 237 6.28 -6.60 40.90
CA TYR A 237 6.67 -7.84 40.25
C TYR A 237 5.44 -8.73 40.09
N MET A 238 5.13 -9.13 38.87
CA MET A 238 4.10 -10.12 38.56
C MET A 238 4.36 -10.73 37.18
N THR A 239 3.72 -11.85 36.90
CA THR A 239 3.76 -12.46 35.57
C THR A 239 2.83 -11.69 34.63
N ARG A 240 3.06 -11.79 33.31
CA ARG A 240 2.18 -11.13 32.34
C ARG A 240 0.77 -11.73 32.37
N GLN A 241 0.68 -13.04 32.62
CA GLN A 241 -0.58 -13.75 32.85
C GLN A 241 -1.35 -13.17 34.04
N ASN A 242 -0.71 -12.99 35.20
CA ASN A 242 -1.34 -12.40 36.39
C ASN A 242 -1.89 -10.99 36.12
N ALA A 243 -1.23 -10.21 35.26
CA ALA A 243 -1.71 -8.88 34.90
C ALA A 243 -2.98 -8.93 34.03
N VAL A 244 -3.07 -9.91 33.13
CA VAL A 244 -4.28 -10.16 32.32
C VAL A 244 -5.39 -10.68 33.22
N ASP A 245 -5.11 -11.69 34.05
CA ASP A 245 -6.08 -12.34 34.95
C ASP A 245 -6.71 -11.35 35.94
N LEU A 246 -5.93 -10.39 36.44
CA LEU A 246 -6.45 -9.36 37.34
C LEU A 246 -7.53 -8.50 36.69
N ILE A 247 -7.39 -8.23 35.39
CA ILE A 247 -8.36 -7.43 34.64
C ILE A 247 -9.56 -8.30 34.23
N THR A 248 -9.32 -9.49 33.68
CA THR A 248 -10.41 -10.37 33.24
C THR A 248 -11.26 -10.87 34.40
N SER A 249 -10.68 -11.17 35.56
CA SER A 249 -11.43 -11.55 36.78
C SER A 249 -12.32 -10.43 37.31
N LYS A 250 -11.88 -9.16 37.18
CA LYS A 250 -12.60 -8.00 37.70
C LYS A 250 -13.66 -7.46 36.75
N PHE A 251 -13.44 -7.57 35.44
CA PHE A 251 -14.34 -7.03 34.42
C PHE A 251 -14.84 -8.15 33.51
N SER A 252 -15.95 -8.80 33.89
CA SER A 252 -16.54 -9.93 33.15
C SER A 252 -16.76 -9.62 31.67
N LYS A 253 -17.34 -8.46 31.35
CA LYS A 253 -17.52 -8.02 29.97
C LYS A 253 -16.21 -7.90 29.19
N PHE A 254 -15.12 -7.48 29.84
CA PHE A 254 -13.81 -7.43 29.18
C PHE A 254 -13.24 -8.82 28.99
N ALA A 255 -13.46 -9.74 29.93
CA ALA A 255 -13.04 -11.13 29.81
C ALA A 255 -13.69 -11.81 28.60
N GLU A 256 -15.00 -11.64 28.41
CA GLU A 256 -15.72 -12.15 27.23
C GLU A 256 -15.11 -11.61 25.94
N VAL A 257 -14.96 -10.28 25.82
CA VAL A 257 -14.39 -9.65 24.63
C VAL A 257 -12.94 -10.09 24.37
N TYR A 258 -12.14 -10.23 25.44
CA TYR A 258 -10.77 -10.72 25.35
C TYR A 258 -10.72 -12.16 24.87
N GLN A 259 -11.58 -13.04 25.42
CA GLN A 259 -11.66 -14.43 25.00
C GLN A 259 -12.05 -14.56 23.53
N THR A 260 -13.12 -13.87 23.10
CA THR A 260 -13.53 -13.84 21.69
C THR A 260 -12.40 -13.35 20.77
N TYR A 261 -11.63 -12.33 21.19
CA TYR A 261 -10.46 -11.88 20.42
C TYR A 261 -9.37 -12.95 20.32
N GLN A 262 -9.09 -13.68 21.39
CA GLN A 262 -8.11 -14.77 21.39
C GLN A 262 -8.59 -15.93 20.50
N ASP A 263 -9.87 -16.30 20.58
CA ASP A 263 -10.46 -17.38 19.77
C ASP A 263 -10.40 -17.05 18.27
N ILE A 264 -10.77 -15.82 17.88
CA ILE A 264 -10.63 -15.33 16.50
C ILE A 264 -9.18 -15.39 16.04
N THR A 265 -8.26 -14.89 16.86
CA THR A 265 -6.84 -14.86 16.51
C THR A 265 -6.26 -16.27 16.41
N LYS A 266 -6.69 -17.20 17.27
CA LYS A 266 -6.28 -18.60 17.27
C LYS A 266 -6.80 -19.33 16.03
N ALA A 267 -8.10 -19.25 15.76
CA ALA A 267 -8.75 -19.84 14.59
C ALA A 267 -8.07 -19.41 13.28
N LEU A 268 -7.75 -18.11 13.14
CA LEU A 268 -7.08 -17.59 11.95
C LEU A 268 -5.61 -18.03 11.84
N ASN A 269 -4.90 -18.18 12.95
CA ASN A 269 -3.52 -18.67 12.96
C ASN A 269 -3.45 -20.17 12.63
N GLU A 270 -4.34 -20.98 13.22
CA GLU A 270 -4.42 -22.43 13.01
C GLU A 270 -5.12 -22.79 11.70
N ARG A 271 -5.74 -21.82 11.03
CA ARG A 271 -6.56 -22.00 9.82
C ARG A 271 -7.71 -23.00 10.04
N ASN A 272 -8.25 -23.03 11.25
CA ASN A 272 -9.34 -23.91 11.64
C ASN A 272 -10.60 -23.07 11.91
N SER A 273 -11.59 -23.14 11.02
CA SER A 273 -12.85 -22.41 11.13
C SER A 273 -13.78 -23.00 12.19
N GLU A 274 -13.64 -24.28 12.55
CA GLU A 274 -14.48 -24.93 13.57
C GLU A 274 -14.30 -24.27 14.95
N LEU A 275 -13.13 -23.67 15.19
CA LEU A 275 -12.85 -22.90 16.41
C LEU A 275 -13.66 -21.60 16.54
N LEU A 276 -14.42 -21.21 15.51
CA LEU A 276 -15.30 -20.02 15.52
C LEU A 276 -16.77 -20.39 15.71
N GLU A 277 -17.12 -21.69 15.70
CA GLU A 277 -18.50 -22.17 15.76
C GLU A 277 -18.96 -22.55 17.18
N SER A 278 -18.04 -22.47 18.16
CA SER A 278 -18.28 -22.71 19.59
C SER A 278 -18.75 -21.47 20.34
#